data_AF-A0A426W3X9-F1
#
_entry.id   AF-A0A426W3X9-F1
#
_cell.length_a   1.000
_cell.length_b   1.000
_cell.length_c   1.000
_cell.angle_alpha   90.00
_cell.angle_beta   90.00
_cell.angle_gamma   90.00
#
_symmetry.space_group_name_H-M   'P 1'
#
loop_
_entity.id
_entity.type
_entity.pdbx_description
1 polymer ?
#
loop_
_entity_poly.entity_id
_entity_poly.type
_entity_poly.pdbx_seq_one_letter_code
_entity_poly.pdbx_strand_id
1 'polypeptide(L)'
;MQRVLDMAGGITHFIDVDDVVVIKPSLQWQNQGYTHTEATKALIEIILNRPGGFSGEIIVAENIHGDESSTSKGWAASPSNRGNNWPDMNYDELISWFQGNGFPNVTAAKMNSSLYPVVSGPSEGQGYVNVDYAISQSGGANGRVCRLSYPIIESSYSGKLIDTKSGVWSGGAYNGQNVKLIFLPTLNNHGGAGNEDYAGATSAVKCHLGFVRGNWSTGDGTKGIHATGYDGSPIYPEAVGESVGEFVSNVIQPTLYITVAEWSGWGGRTWTGGAEQTKTIGLCSEPVALDYWMAKYILGPTNGGSEASYLDPSNECNFRKTLQGCNAKGVGTMNEGEMLVDIYDYDNPPANNPPSPPGNVNVT
;
A
#
# COMPACT_ATOMS: atom_id res chain seq x y z
N MET A 1 -3.73 -12.35 -9.64
CA MET A 1 -3.04 -11.14 -10.13
C MET A 1 -3.33 -10.86 -11.60
N GLN A 2 -2.93 -11.72 -12.54
CA GLN A 2 -3.15 -11.47 -13.99
C GLN A 2 -4.60 -11.11 -14.33
N ARG A 3 -5.57 -11.87 -13.84
CA ARG A 3 -7.00 -11.64 -14.14
C ARG A 3 -7.49 -10.25 -13.75
N VAL A 4 -7.12 -9.75 -12.57
CA VAL A 4 -7.55 -8.40 -12.13
C VAL A 4 -6.87 -7.31 -12.95
N LEU A 5 -5.61 -7.52 -13.36
CA LEU A 5 -4.91 -6.59 -14.26
C LEU A 5 -5.52 -6.60 -15.66
N ASP A 6 -5.92 -7.76 -16.19
CA ASP A 6 -6.60 -7.88 -17.49
C ASP A 6 -7.93 -7.11 -17.49
N MET A 7 -8.69 -7.20 -16.38
CA MET A 7 -9.94 -6.44 -16.19
C MET A 7 -9.70 -4.93 -16.22
N ALA A 8 -8.58 -4.49 -15.64
CA ALA A 8 -8.14 -3.11 -15.61
C ALA A 8 -7.47 -2.62 -16.92
N GLY A 9 -7.61 -3.37 -18.03
CA GLY A 9 -7.05 -3.02 -19.34
C GLY A 9 -5.64 -3.57 -19.63
N GLY A 10 -5.13 -4.44 -18.77
CA GLY A 10 -3.82 -5.08 -18.89
C GLY A 10 -2.66 -4.23 -18.35
N ILE A 11 -1.53 -4.87 -18.05
CA ILE A 11 -0.38 -4.19 -17.42
C ILE A 11 0.20 -3.05 -18.28
N THR A 12 0.09 -3.13 -19.61
CA THR A 12 0.57 -2.11 -20.54
C THR A 12 -0.23 -0.81 -20.47
N HIS A 13 -1.42 -0.82 -19.85
CA HIS A 13 -2.18 0.39 -19.60
C HIS A 13 -1.50 1.28 -18.54
N PHE A 14 -0.75 0.68 -17.62
CA PHE A 14 -0.15 1.37 -16.46
C PHE A 14 1.36 1.56 -16.58
N ILE A 15 2.05 0.64 -17.26
CA ILE A 15 3.51 0.54 -17.26
C ILE A 15 4.04 0.43 -18.69
N ASP A 16 4.91 1.37 -19.04
CA ASP A 16 5.65 1.39 -20.31
C ASP A 16 6.94 0.55 -20.23
N VAL A 17 7.60 0.37 -21.37
CA VAL A 17 8.75 -0.52 -21.55
C VAL A 17 9.94 -0.16 -20.66
N ASP A 18 10.16 1.12 -20.39
CA ASP A 18 11.33 1.63 -19.67
C ASP A 18 10.99 2.34 -18.35
N ASP A 19 9.75 2.23 -17.85
CA ASP A 19 9.39 2.83 -16.56
C ASP A 19 10.21 2.23 -15.40
N VAL A 20 10.50 3.04 -14.38
CA VAL A 20 10.94 2.52 -13.07
C VAL A 20 9.72 2.24 -12.22
N VAL A 21 9.52 0.98 -11.84
CA VAL A 21 8.36 0.57 -11.04
C VAL A 21 8.77 0.38 -9.58
N VAL A 22 8.21 1.20 -8.69
CA VAL A 22 8.38 1.08 -7.25
C VAL A 22 7.17 0.35 -6.67
N ILE A 23 7.37 -0.84 -6.10
CA ILE A 23 6.32 -1.64 -5.47
C ILE A 23 6.43 -1.48 -3.95
N LYS A 24 5.39 -0.97 -3.31
CA LYS A 24 5.30 -0.79 -1.85
C LYS A 24 4.37 -1.84 -1.23
N PRO A 25 4.91 -3.00 -0.78
CA PRO A 25 4.14 -3.96 0.01
C PRO A 25 3.97 -3.49 1.45
N SER A 26 3.16 -4.22 2.23
CA SER A 26 3.16 -4.14 3.69
C SER A 26 4.07 -5.24 4.24
N LEU A 27 5.11 -4.91 5.04
CA LEU A 27 6.05 -5.92 5.58
C LEU A 27 6.22 -5.85 7.12
N GLN A 28 5.40 -5.06 7.80
CA GLN A 28 5.54 -4.81 9.24
C GLN A 28 5.22 -6.01 10.13
N TRP A 29 4.42 -6.98 9.71
CA TRP A 29 3.96 -8.06 10.59
C TRP A 29 4.19 -9.41 9.93
N GLN A 30 4.28 -10.47 10.73
CA GLN A 30 4.37 -11.86 10.27
C GLN A 30 3.04 -12.36 9.71
N ASN A 31 3.05 -13.56 9.15
CA ASN A 31 1.88 -14.31 8.72
C ASN A 31 1.07 -13.56 7.63
N GLN A 32 -0.25 -13.43 7.78
CA GLN A 32 -1.10 -12.62 6.90
C GLN A 32 -0.84 -11.10 7.01
N GLY A 33 -0.04 -10.69 7.99
CA GLY A 33 0.25 -9.29 8.30
C GLY A 33 1.28 -8.62 7.38
N TYR A 34 1.85 -9.38 6.44
CA TYR A 34 2.58 -8.85 5.31
C TYR A 34 1.97 -9.32 3.99
N THR A 35 2.19 -8.54 2.93
CA THR A 35 1.65 -8.81 1.59
C THR A 35 2.13 -10.18 1.09
N HIS A 36 1.19 -11.02 0.66
CA HIS A 36 1.46 -12.39 0.20
C HIS A 36 2.57 -12.43 -0.86
N THR A 37 3.71 -13.06 -0.57
CA THR A 37 4.91 -12.96 -1.41
C THR A 37 4.68 -13.52 -2.82
N GLU A 38 3.88 -14.57 -2.97
CA GLU A 38 3.54 -15.13 -4.30
C GLU A 38 2.76 -14.15 -5.18
N ALA A 39 1.89 -13.32 -4.58
CA ALA A 39 1.14 -12.32 -5.32
C ALA A 39 2.07 -11.21 -5.84
N THR A 40 3.07 -10.83 -5.04
CA THR A 40 4.15 -9.91 -5.46
C THR A 40 5.00 -10.53 -6.55
N LYS A 41 5.38 -11.81 -6.42
CA LYS A 41 6.09 -12.56 -7.48
C LYS A 41 5.30 -12.50 -8.79
N ALA A 42 4.00 -12.81 -8.74
CA ALA A 42 3.13 -12.78 -9.90
C ALA A 42 3.07 -11.37 -10.54
N LEU A 43 2.96 -10.30 -9.74
CA LEU A 43 2.99 -8.94 -10.27
C LEU A 43 4.31 -8.63 -10.98
N ILE A 44 5.45 -8.95 -10.37
CA ILE A 44 6.78 -8.75 -10.96
C ILE A 44 6.92 -9.52 -12.28
N GLU A 45 6.51 -10.79 -12.32
CA GLU A 45 6.53 -11.59 -13.54
C GLU A 45 5.65 -11.00 -14.64
N ILE A 46 4.48 -10.44 -14.30
CA ILE A 46 3.60 -9.80 -15.26
C ILE A 46 4.23 -8.53 -15.85
N ILE A 47 4.93 -7.75 -15.02
CA ILE A 47 5.65 -6.55 -15.48
C ILE A 47 6.81 -6.95 -16.40
N LEU A 48 7.65 -7.89 -15.97
CA LEU A 48 8.80 -8.37 -16.75
C LEU A 48 8.38 -8.97 -18.10
N ASN A 49 7.25 -9.68 -18.13
CA ASN A 49 6.70 -10.32 -19.32
C ASN A 49 5.64 -9.48 -20.04
N ARG A 50 5.54 -8.17 -19.74
CA ARG A 50 4.56 -7.30 -20.43
C ARG A 50 4.73 -7.41 -21.96
N PRO A 51 3.64 -7.33 -22.74
CA PRO A 51 3.73 -7.25 -24.19
C PRO A 51 4.71 -6.16 -24.66
N GLY A 52 5.63 -6.53 -25.55
CA GLY A 52 6.72 -5.65 -26.00
C GLY A 52 7.99 -5.69 -25.13
N GLY A 53 7.99 -6.47 -24.05
CA GLY A 53 9.11 -6.59 -23.11
C GLY A 53 9.17 -5.44 -22.10
N PHE A 54 10.10 -5.58 -21.16
CA PHE A 54 10.40 -4.58 -20.13
C PHE A 54 11.91 -4.41 -19.98
N SER A 55 12.40 -3.20 -20.18
CA SER A 55 13.81 -2.79 -20.02
C SER A 55 14.03 -1.85 -18.84
N GLY A 56 12.96 -1.47 -18.15
CA GLY A 56 13.01 -0.66 -16.94
C GLY A 56 13.56 -1.42 -15.72
N GLU A 57 13.26 -0.90 -14.54
CA GLU A 57 13.76 -1.41 -13.26
C GLU A 57 12.59 -1.58 -12.30
N ILE A 58 12.59 -2.66 -11.50
CA ILE A 58 11.57 -2.91 -10.47
C ILE A 58 12.25 -2.83 -9.11
N ILE A 59 11.74 -1.97 -8.24
CA ILE A 59 12.25 -1.78 -6.90
C ILE A 59 11.14 -2.11 -5.91
N VAL A 60 11.29 -3.18 -5.14
CA VAL A 60 10.42 -3.43 -3.99
C VAL A 60 10.92 -2.57 -2.83
N ALA A 61 10.14 -1.58 -2.43
CA ALA A 61 10.55 -0.57 -1.45
C ALA A 61 9.65 -0.61 -0.21
N GLU A 62 10.24 -0.71 0.97
CA GLU A 62 9.49 -0.75 2.23
C GLU A 62 10.34 -0.31 3.41
N ASN A 63 9.72 0.28 4.42
CA ASN A 63 10.41 0.71 5.62
C ASN A 63 10.83 -0.49 6.47
N ILE A 64 12.03 -0.47 7.01
CA ILE A 64 12.41 -1.46 8.00
C ILE A 64 11.66 -1.12 9.30
N HIS A 65 10.67 -1.94 9.62
CA HIS A 65 9.92 -1.85 10.85
C HIS A 65 10.68 -2.53 12.00
N GLY A 66 11.67 -1.83 12.55
CA GLY A 66 12.52 -2.31 13.64
C GLY A 66 13.90 -2.75 13.13
N ASP A 67 14.29 -3.97 13.49
CA ASP A 67 15.58 -4.58 13.09
C ASP A 67 15.49 -5.18 11.68
N GLU A 68 16.47 -4.87 10.83
CA GLU A 68 16.58 -5.35 9.46
C GLU A 68 16.81 -6.87 9.36
N SER A 69 17.38 -7.46 10.41
CA SER A 69 17.60 -8.91 10.52
C SER A 69 16.40 -9.66 11.10
N SER A 70 15.31 -8.96 11.40
CA SER A 70 14.15 -9.56 12.04
C SER A 70 13.49 -10.61 11.16
N THR A 71 13.52 -11.86 11.63
CA THR A 71 12.89 -13.01 10.97
C THR A 71 11.38 -13.11 11.24
N SER A 72 10.80 -12.10 11.90
CA SER A 72 9.35 -11.99 12.20
C SER A 72 8.62 -11.00 11.28
N LYS A 73 9.29 -10.54 10.23
CA LYS A 73 8.84 -9.45 9.34
C LYS A 73 9.02 -9.85 7.89
N GLY A 74 8.26 -9.22 6.99
CA GLY A 74 8.13 -9.69 5.60
C GLY A 74 9.45 -9.78 4.81
N TRP A 75 10.44 -8.93 5.12
CA TRP A 75 11.76 -8.97 4.47
C TRP A 75 12.46 -10.32 4.64
N ALA A 76 12.68 -10.74 5.88
CA ALA A 76 13.48 -11.92 6.23
C ALA A 76 12.66 -13.00 6.98
N ALA A 77 11.33 -13.03 6.81
CA ALA A 77 10.44 -13.92 7.54
C ALA A 77 10.94 -15.37 7.49
N SER A 78 11.16 -15.98 8.66
CA SER A 78 11.45 -17.42 8.77
C SER A 78 10.22 -18.24 8.40
N PRO A 79 10.36 -19.52 8.00
CA PRO A 79 9.21 -20.37 7.66
C PRO A 79 8.09 -20.40 8.70
N SER A 80 8.43 -20.33 10.01
CA SER A 80 7.44 -20.30 11.10
C SER A 80 6.60 -19.02 11.15
N ASN A 81 7.06 -17.95 10.51
CA ASN A 81 6.42 -16.63 10.47
C ASN A 81 5.76 -16.34 9.11
N ARG A 82 5.57 -17.37 8.28
CA ARG A 82 4.86 -17.31 6.98
C ARG A 82 3.49 -17.98 7.04
N GLY A 83 2.91 -18.17 8.23
CA GLY A 83 1.58 -18.76 8.35
C GLY A 83 0.56 -17.89 7.61
N ASN A 84 -0.33 -18.46 6.80
CA ASN A 84 -1.24 -17.68 5.95
C ASN A 84 -0.51 -16.72 4.98
N ASN A 85 0.70 -17.10 4.57
CA ASN A 85 1.48 -16.45 3.52
C ASN A 85 2.12 -17.53 2.63
N TRP A 86 2.89 -17.12 1.63
CA TRP A 86 3.57 -18.06 0.74
C TRP A 86 4.68 -18.80 1.51
N PRO A 87 4.66 -20.14 1.58
CA PRO A 87 5.66 -20.87 2.35
C PRO A 87 7.05 -20.82 1.71
N ASP A 88 7.15 -20.68 0.40
CA ASP A 88 8.39 -20.92 -0.34
C ASP A 88 9.42 -19.80 -0.14
N MET A 89 9.02 -18.53 -0.21
CA MET A 89 9.94 -17.40 -0.16
C MET A 89 9.43 -16.24 0.70
N ASN A 90 10.33 -15.67 1.51
CA ASN A 90 10.19 -14.29 1.98
C ASN A 90 10.67 -13.30 0.90
N TYR A 91 10.64 -12.00 1.20
CA TYR A 91 11.00 -10.99 0.19
C TYR A 91 12.48 -10.98 -0.17
N ASP A 92 13.39 -11.23 0.78
CA ASP A 92 14.83 -11.31 0.49
C ASP A 92 15.16 -12.48 -0.45
N GLU A 93 14.54 -13.63 -0.18
CA GLU A 93 14.63 -14.83 -1.02
C GLU A 93 14.01 -14.59 -2.40
N LEU A 94 12.85 -13.91 -2.47
CA LEU A 94 12.18 -13.58 -3.73
C LEU A 94 13.06 -12.69 -4.62
N ILE A 95 13.64 -11.63 -4.06
CA ILE A 95 14.52 -10.72 -4.81
C ILE A 95 15.77 -11.46 -5.28
N SER A 96 16.38 -12.26 -4.39
CA SER A 96 17.53 -13.11 -4.75
C SER A 96 17.19 -14.12 -5.85
N TRP A 97 15.96 -14.67 -5.83
CA TRP A 97 15.48 -15.61 -6.84
C TRP A 97 15.35 -14.93 -8.21
N PHE A 98 14.75 -13.74 -8.30
CA PHE A 98 14.66 -13.01 -9.57
C PHE A 98 16.05 -12.67 -10.14
N GLN A 99 16.96 -12.18 -9.29
CA GLN A 99 18.33 -11.86 -9.69
C GLN A 99 19.08 -13.11 -10.18
N GLY A 100 18.93 -14.24 -9.48
CA GLY A 100 19.50 -15.53 -9.87
C GLY A 100 18.89 -16.12 -11.15
N ASN A 101 17.68 -15.71 -11.53
CA ASN A 101 16.99 -16.12 -12.76
C ASN A 101 17.13 -15.11 -13.90
N GLY A 102 18.15 -14.25 -13.87
CA GLY A 102 18.49 -13.37 -14.98
C GLY A 102 17.77 -12.04 -15.00
N PHE A 103 17.13 -11.64 -13.89
CA PHE A 103 16.48 -10.33 -13.74
C PHE A 103 17.20 -9.46 -12.69
N PRO A 104 18.45 -9.01 -12.96
CA PRO A 104 19.22 -8.18 -12.03
C PRO A 104 18.58 -6.80 -11.78
N ASN A 105 17.66 -6.38 -12.63
CA ASN A 105 16.89 -5.14 -12.53
C ASN A 105 15.70 -5.23 -11.56
N VAL A 106 15.51 -6.37 -10.87
CA VAL A 106 14.59 -6.52 -9.74
C VAL A 106 15.39 -6.38 -8.45
N THR A 107 15.11 -5.34 -7.68
CA THR A 107 15.90 -4.96 -6.50
C THR A 107 15.04 -4.64 -5.28
N ALA A 108 15.67 -4.56 -4.12
CA ALA A 108 15.03 -4.17 -2.86
C ALA A 108 15.57 -2.82 -2.38
N ALA A 109 14.67 -1.97 -1.87
CA ALA A 109 14.98 -0.77 -1.12
C ALA A 109 14.44 -0.93 0.31
N LYS A 110 15.30 -1.40 1.21
CA LYS A 110 14.98 -1.56 2.64
C LYS A 110 15.23 -0.24 3.37
N MET A 111 14.21 0.58 3.49
CA MET A 111 14.36 1.97 3.93
C MET A 111 14.41 2.05 5.47
N ASN A 112 15.53 2.48 6.03
CA ASN A 112 15.64 2.78 7.47
C ASN A 112 16.27 4.16 7.69
N SER A 113 16.10 4.75 8.87
CA SER A 113 16.55 6.11 9.14
C SER A 113 18.06 6.34 9.05
N SER A 114 18.86 5.27 9.17
CA SER A 114 20.32 5.34 9.08
C SER A 114 20.80 5.31 7.63
N LEU A 115 20.13 4.53 6.77
CA LEU A 115 20.42 4.43 5.33
C LEU A 115 19.74 5.54 4.53
N TYR A 116 18.62 6.07 5.02
CA TYR A 116 17.82 7.11 4.39
C TYR A 116 17.75 8.34 5.31
N PRO A 117 18.80 9.19 5.30
CA PRO A 117 18.80 10.45 6.03
C PRO A 117 17.77 11.43 5.44
N VAL A 118 17.57 12.57 6.10
CA VAL A 118 16.81 13.66 5.49
C VAL A 118 17.70 14.35 4.46
N VAL A 119 17.16 14.55 3.26
CA VAL A 119 17.81 15.27 2.16
C VAL A 119 16.87 16.35 1.62
N SER A 120 17.43 17.35 0.95
CA SER A 120 16.66 18.40 0.27
C SER A 120 16.21 18.01 -1.14
N GLY A 121 16.87 17.02 -1.75
CA GLY A 121 16.59 16.53 -3.10
C GLY A 121 17.66 15.55 -3.60
N PRO A 122 17.53 15.04 -4.84
CA PRO A 122 18.38 13.97 -5.34
C PRO A 122 19.84 14.38 -5.55
N SER A 123 20.16 15.68 -5.58
CA SER A 123 21.56 16.15 -5.60
C SER A 123 22.36 15.76 -4.35
N GLU A 124 21.70 15.43 -3.25
CA GLU A 124 22.31 15.00 -1.99
C GLU A 124 22.38 13.47 -1.84
N GLY A 125 21.90 12.71 -2.84
CA GLY A 125 21.85 11.25 -2.81
C GLY A 125 20.51 10.70 -2.33
N GLN A 126 20.51 9.42 -1.94
CA GLN A 126 19.32 8.76 -1.39
C GLN A 126 18.93 9.32 -0.01
N GLY A 127 17.64 9.28 0.29
CA GLY A 127 17.12 9.78 1.57
C GLY A 127 15.63 10.04 1.53
N TYR A 128 15.13 10.75 2.53
CA TYR A 128 13.75 11.25 2.58
C TYR A 128 13.73 12.77 2.44
N VAL A 129 12.84 13.26 1.59
CA VAL A 129 12.50 14.68 1.53
C VAL A 129 11.27 14.92 2.39
N ASN A 130 11.37 15.82 3.36
CA ASN A 130 10.29 16.18 4.27
C ASN A 130 9.34 17.18 3.63
N VAL A 131 8.03 17.01 3.86
CA VAL A 131 6.99 17.96 3.46
C VAL A 131 6.05 18.15 4.65
N ASP A 132 5.95 19.37 5.16
CA ASP A 132 5.07 19.69 6.28
C ASP A 132 3.71 20.17 5.79
N TYR A 133 2.65 19.62 6.38
CA TYR A 133 1.26 19.97 6.11
C TYR A 133 0.53 20.31 7.40
N ALA A 134 -0.15 21.45 7.44
CA ALA A 134 -1.02 21.80 8.56
C ALA A 134 -2.43 21.27 8.33
N ILE A 135 -2.92 20.41 9.22
CA ILE A 135 -4.28 19.87 9.19
C ILE A 135 -5.30 21.01 9.25
N SER A 136 -6.28 20.98 8.36
CA SER A 136 -7.23 22.08 8.17
C SER A 136 -8.69 21.65 7.99
N GLN A 137 -8.96 20.37 7.70
CA GLN A 137 -10.31 19.86 7.46
C GLN A 137 -10.81 18.90 8.57
N SER A 138 -9.93 18.49 9.48
CA SER A 138 -10.19 17.51 10.52
C SER A 138 -10.38 18.14 11.89
N GLY A 139 -11.56 18.74 12.11
CA GLY A 139 -12.10 19.16 13.41
C GLY A 139 -11.08 19.46 14.52
N GLY A 140 -10.99 18.59 15.53
CA GLY A 140 -10.14 18.79 16.71
C GLY A 140 -8.65 18.47 16.51
N ALA A 141 -8.25 18.06 15.30
CA ALA A 141 -6.87 17.96 14.87
C ALA A 141 -6.40 19.20 14.08
N ASN A 142 -7.27 20.16 13.80
CA ASN A 142 -6.92 21.39 13.07
C ASN A 142 -5.72 22.11 13.71
N GLY A 143 -4.78 22.53 12.86
CA GLY A 143 -3.53 23.18 13.25
C GLY A 143 -2.41 22.22 13.65
N ARG A 144 -2.66 20.90 13.79
CA ARG A 144 -1.56 19.93 13.93
C ARG A 144 -0.73 19.94 12.65
N VAL A 145 0.59 19.98 12.79
CA VAL A 145 1.52 19.92 11.65
C VAL A 145 1.94 18.47 11.44
N CYS A 146 1.48 17.88 10.34
CA CYS A 146 1.84 16.57 9.87
C CYS A 146 3.10 16.63 8.99
N ARG A 147 4.16 15.95 9.42
CA ARG A 147 5.37 15.68 8.64
C ARG A 147 5.11 14.51 7.70
N LEU A 148 4.85 14.83 6.44
CA LEU A 148 4.92 13.88 5.34
C LEU A 148 6.38 13.72 4.90
N SER A 149 6.66 12.68 4.13
CA SER A 149 7.94 12.54 3.44
C SER A 149 7.85 11.53 2.31
N TYR A 150 8.70 11.68 1.31
CA TYR A 150 8.81 10.74 0.20
C TYR A 150 10.27 10.32 0.02
N PRO A 151 10.53 9.05 -0.34
CA PRO A 151 11.88 8.58 -0.50
C PRO A 151 12.45 8.95 -1.88
N ILE A 152 13.75 9.24 -1.87
CA ILE A 152 14.65 9.17 -3.01
C ILE A 152 15.46 7.89 -2.82
N ILE A 153 15.30 6.94 -3.74
CA ILE A 153 15.91 5.61 -3.65
C ILE A 153 17.06 5.51 -4.62
N GLU A 154 18.25 5.12 -4.18
CA GLU A 154 19.32 4.75 -5.11
C GLU A 154 19.10 3.31 -5.60
N SER A 155 18.92 3.14 -6.91
CA SER A 155 18.78 1.82 -7.52
C SER A 155 20.10 1.05 -7.40
N SER A 156 20.08 -0.11 -6.74
CA SER A 156 21.25 -0.99 -6.67
C SER A 156 21.56 -1.68 -8.00
N TYR A 157 20.68 -1.57 -9.00
CA TYR A 157 20.92 -2.07 -10.35
C TYR A 157 21.63 -1.02 -11.22
N SER A 158 21.13 0.22 -11.26
CA SER A 158 21.61 1.23 -12.20
C SER A 158 22.40 2.38 -11.57
N GLY A 159 22.36 2.54 -10.25
CA GLY A 159 22.91 3.69 -9.53
C GLY A 159 22.13 5.00 -9.75
N LYS A 160 20.98 4.95 -10.43
CA LYS A 160 20.10 6.13 -10.59
C LYS A 160 19.38 6.42 -9.28
N LEU A 161 19.03 7.70 -9.07
CA LEU A 161 18.23 8.13 -7.94
C LEU A 161 16.77 8.24 -8.37
N ILE A 162 15.91 7.47 -7.72
CA ILE A 162 14.49 7.35 -7.99
C ILE A 162 13.75 8.27 -7.01
N ASP A 163 13.49 9.49 -7.44
CA ASP A 163 12.67 10.45 -6.69
C ASP A 163 11.20 10.10 -6.91
N THR A 164 10.55 9.53 -5.89
CA THR A 164 9.16 9.06 -5.97
C THR A 164 8.11 10.17 -6.15
N LYS A 165 8.52 11.44 -6.05
CA LYS A 165 7.70 12.60 -6.39
C LYS A 165 7.96 13.11 -7.81
N SER A 166 9.23 13.17 -8.23
CA SER A 166 9.65 13.98 -9.37
C SER A 166 10.21 13.19 -10.56
N GLY A 167 10.43 11.88 -10.41
CA GLY A 167 10.94 11.01 -11.48
C GLY A 167 12.38 10.54 -11.27
N VAL A 168 13.02 10.07 -12.34
CA VAL A 168 14.37 9.50 -12.26
C VAL A 168 15.44 10.58 -12.47
N TRP A 169 16.38 10.66 -11.52
CA TRP A 169 17.53 11.55 -11.54
C TRP A 169 18.83 10.80 -11.82
N SER A 170 19.59 11.29 -12.80
CA SER A 170 20.88 10.72 -13.19
C SER A 170 21.74 11.78 -13.87
N GLY A 171 23.05 11.79 -13.59
CA GLY A 171 23.96 12.74 -14.24
C GLY A 171 23.71 14.21 -13.88
N GLY A 172 23.11 14.48 -12.71
CA GLY A 172 22.85 15.84 -12.23
C GLY A 172 21.56 16.49 -12.73
N ALA A 173 20.65 15.73 -13.36
CA ALA A 173 19.34 16.20 -13.76
C ALA A 173 18.30 15.07 -13.79
N TYR A 174 17.01 15.42 -13.84
CA TYR A 174 15.95 14.47 -14.18
C TYR A 174 16.04 14.09 -15.66
N ASN A 175 15.96 12.80 -15.96
CA ASN A 175 16.23 12.27 -17.30
C ASN A 175 14.96 11.97 -18.12
N GLY A 176 13.77 12.24 -17.57
CA GLY A 176 12.48 12.05 -18.24
C GLY A 176 11.90 10.62 -18.14
N GLN A 177 12.64 9.65 -17.58
CA GLN A 177 12.12 8.32 -17.28
C GLN A 177 11.06 8.40 -16.17
N ASN A 178 9.91 7.77 -16.36
CA ASN A 178 8.84 7.85 -15.36
C ASN A 178 9.09 6.91 -14.18
N VAL A 179 8.51 7.28 -13.05
CA VAL A 179 8.39 6.42 -11.86
C VAL A 179 6.93 6.02 -11.71
N LYS A 180 6.66 4.71 -11.64
CA LYS A 180 5.34 4.14 -11.39
C LYS A 180 5.29 3.57 -9.98
N LEU A 181 4.50 4.19 -9.11
CA LEU A 181 4.39 3.77 -7.71
C LEU A 181 3.14 2.89 -7.52
N ILE A 182 3.35 1.63 -7.15
CA ILE A 182 2.28 0.66 -6.91
C ILE A 182 2.25 0.32 -5.41
N PHE A 183 1.14 0.63 -4.75
CA PHE A 183 0.91 0.18 -3.37
C PHE A 183 0.23 -1.19 -3.40
N LEU A 184 0.85 -2.16 -2.73
CA LEU A 184 0.43 -3.56 -2.74
C LEU A 184 0.15 -4.06 -1.31
N PRO A 185 -0.83 -3.51 -0.58
CA PRO A 185 -1.10 -3.90 0.81
C PRO A 185 -1.74 -5.30 0.92
N THR A 186 -1.68 -5.86 2.13
CA THR A 186 -2.54 -6.96 2.58
C THR A 186 -3.90 -6.42 3.08
N LEU A 187 -4.87 -7.28 3.41
CA LEU A 187 -6.17 -6.90 3.99
C LEU A 187 -6.34 -7.50 5.40
N ASN A 188 -6.32 -6.66 6.44
CA ASN A 188 -6.49 -7.14 7.82
C ASN A 188 -7.19 -6.12 8.71
N ASN A 189 -7.89 -6.58 9.74
CA ASN A 189 -8.21 -5.75 10.89
C ASN A 189 -6.91 -5.33 11.60
N HIS A 190 -6.73 -4.03 11.88
CA HIS A 190 -5.59 -3.57 12.66
C HIS A 190 -5.73 -3.92 14.14
N GLY A 191 -6.93 -3.90 14.69
CA GLY A 191 -7.20 -4.22 16.08
C GLY A 191 -7.06 -5.72 16.36
N GLY A 192 -8.13 -6.29 16.89
CA GLY A 192 -8.25 -7.73 17.15
C GLY A 192 -9.70 -8.17 17.00
N ALA A 193 -9.93 -9.47 17.12
CA ALA A 193 -11.27 -10.06 17.04
C ALA A 193 -12.31 -9.25 17.85
N GLY A 194 -13.44 -8.95 17.21
CA GLY A 194 -14.60 -8.32 17.84
C GLY A 194 -14.44 -6.83 18.16
N ASN A 195 -13.32 -6.20 17.80
CA ASN A 195 -13.04 -4.81 18.16
C ASN A 195 -12.44 -3.99 17.02
N GLU A 196 -13.07 -2.85 16.74
CA GLU A 196 -12.43 -1.79 15.99
C GLU A 196 -11.46 -1.04 16.90
N ASP A 197 -10.17 -1.02 16.54
CA ASP A 197 -9.25 -0.11 17.22
C ASP A 197 -9.26 1.29 16.58
N TYR A 198 -8.37 2.16 17.05
CA TYR A 198 -8.29 3.52 16.54
C TYR A 198 -7.99 3.60 15.03
N ALA A 199 -7.50 2.52 14.42
CA ALA A 199 -6.86 2.55 13.12
C ALA A 199 -7.55 1.75 12.01
N GLY A 200 -8.65 1.04 12.33
CA GLY A 200 -9.50 0.36 11.36
C GLY A 200 -8.80 -0.73 10.54
N ALA A 201 -9.19 -0.90 9.27
CA ALA A 201 -8.55 -1.87 8.40
C ALA A 201 -7.13 -1.44 7.96
N THR A 202 -6.26 -2.43 7.80
CA THR A 202 -4.93 -2.33 7.19
C THR A 202 -5.08 -2.74 5.73
N SER A 203 -5.05 -1.76 4.83
CA SER A 203 -5.18 -1.90 3.39
C SER A 203 -4.57 -0.66 2.68
N ALA A 204 -5.09 -0.20 1.54
CA ALA A 204 -4.52 0.79 0.63
C ALA A 204 -4.23 2.15 1.27
N VAL A 205 -5.19 2.75 1.99
CA VAL A 205 -4.98 4.03 2.66
C VAL A 205 -3.87 3.89 3.71
N LYS A 206 -3.92 2.83 4.51
CA LYS A 206 -2.95 2.61 5.57
C LYS A 206 -1.53 2.32 5.07
N CYS A 207 -1.39 1.79 3.85
CA CYS A 207 -0.08 1.43 3.31
C CYS A 207 0.87 2.64 3.17
N HIS A 208 0.32 3.86 3.02
CA HIS A 208 1.07 5.11 2.99
C HIS A 208 1.79 5.42 4.30
N LEU A 209 1.22 5.02 5.45
CA LEU A 209 1.81 5.26 6.77
C LEU A 209 3.15 4.54 6.94
N GLY A 210 3.33 3.41 6.27
CA GLY A 210 4.60 2.66 6.23
C GLY A 210 5.57 3.14 5.15
N PHE A 211 5.22 4.17 4.36
CA PHE A 211 6.07 4.72 3.31
C PHE A 211 6.76 6.04 3.70
N VAL A 212 6.25 6.70 4.75
CA VAL A 212 6.84 7.94 5.28
C VAL A 212 7.89 7.66 6.36
N ARG A 213 8.87 8.55 6.47
CA ARG A 213 9.84 8.58 7.58
C ARG A 213 9.18 9.11 8.85
N GLY A 214 9.40 8.42 9.98
CA GLY A 214 9.07 8.94 11.31
C GLY A 214 7.57 9.10 11.57
N ASN A 215 6.83 8.00 11.53
CA ASN A 215 5.36 8.02 11.53
C ASN A 215 4.70 8.39 12.88
N TRP A 216 5.45 8.68 13.95
CA TRP A 216 4.91 9.07 15.26
C TRP A 216 5.26 10.52 15.65
N SER A 217 6.19 10.74 16.59
CA SER A 217 6.74 12.07 16.89
C SER A 217 8.10 12.21 16.23
N THR A 218 8.34 13.37 15.63
CA THR A 218 9.59 13.70 14.92
C THR A 218 10.59 14.45 15.80
N GLY A 219 10.19 14.83 17.02
CA GLY A 219 11.04 15.53 17.99
C GLY A 219 11.20 17.04 17.75
N ASP A 220 10.68 17.57 16.63
CA ASP A 220 10.77 18.99 16.24
C ASP A 220 9.43 19.75 16.36
N GLY A 221 8.43 19.14 16.99
CA GLY A 221 7.07 19.68 17.13
C GLY A 221 6.10 19.25 16.04
N THR A 222 6.58 18.58 14.98
CA THR A 222 5.71 17.95 13.97
C THR A 222 5.29 16.53 14.38
N LYS A 223 4.26 16.00 13.72
CA LYS A 223 3.73 14.64 13.91
C LYS A 223 3.81 13.87 12.61
N GLY A 224 4.20 12.60 12.63
CA GLY A 224 3.97 11.71 11.48
C GLY A 224 2.48 11.39 11.32
N ILE A 225 2.13 10.81 10.17
CA ILE A 225 0.73 10.54 9.79
C ILE A 225 -0.03 9.80 10.90
N HIS A 226 0.58 8.80 11.54
CA HIS A 226 -0.05 8.03 12.62
C HIS A 226 -0.38 8.90 13.84
N ALA A 227 0.57 9.70 14.32
CA ALA A 227 0.37 10.54 15.50
C ALA A 227 -0.56 11.73 15.21
N THR A 228 -0.63 12.20 13.96
CA THR A 228 -1.51 13.32 13.59
C THR A 228 -2.97 13.06 13.96
N GLY A 229 -3.46 11.83 13.76
CA GLY A 229 -4.82 11.44 14.15
C GLY A 229 -4.92 10.63 15.43
N TYR A 230 -3.93 9.79 15.76
CA TYR A 230 -4.07 8.81 16.85
C TYR A 230 -3.37 9.19 18.16
N ASP A 231 -2.63 10.30 18.18
CA ASP A 231 -2.03 10.80 19.41
C ASP A 231 -3.00 11.72 20.19
N GLY A 232 -3.17 11.41 21.47
CA GLY A 232 -4.04 12.14 22.40
C GLY A 232 -5.44 11.53 22.60
N SER A 233 -6.23 12.20 23.46
CA SER A 233 -7.65 11.88 23.70
C SER A 233 -8.48 13.17 23.62
N PRO A 234 -9.51 13.24 22.77
CA PRO A 234 -9.95 12.19 21.84
C PRO A 234 -8.99 12.00 20.65
N ILE A 235 -9.09 10.85 19.98
CA ILE A 235 -8.44 10.58 18.69
C ILE A 235 -9.26 11.17 17.53
N TYR A 236 -8.59 11.43 16.40
CA TYR A 236 -9.15 11.99 15.17
C TYR A 236 -8.70 11.17 13.94
N PRO A 237 -9.28 9.99 13.67
CA PRO A 237 -8.91 9.16 12.52
C PRO A 237 -9.03 9.88 11.17
N GLU A 238 -9.96 10.83 11.05
CA GLU A 238 -10.10 11.70 9.88
C GLU A 238 -8.82 12.50 9.58
N ALA A 239 -8.02 12.86 10.59
CA ALA A 239 -6.76 13.58 10.37
C ALA A 239 -5.67 12.70 9.77
N VAL A 240 -5.72 11.38 10.03
CA VAL A 240 -4.87 10.41 9.32
C VAL A 240 -5.29 10.35 7.85
N GLY A 241 -6.59 10.28 7.60
CA GLY A 241 -7.16 10.34 6.27
C GLY A 241 -6.75 11.59 5.50
N GLU A 242 -6.95 12.76 6.10
CA GLU A 242 -6.59 14.05 5.49
C GLU A 242 -5.10 14.12 5.16
N SER A 243 -4.23 13.61 6.04
CA SER A 243 -2.78 13.56 5.80
C SER A 243 -2.43 12.65 4.61
N VAL A 244 -3.08 11.49 4.48
CA VAL A 244 -2.89 10.60 3.32
C VAL A 244 -3.45 11.24 2.05
N GLY A 245 -4.62 11.87 2.14
CA GLY A 245 -5.24 12.60 1.03
C GLY A 245 -4.35 13.73 0.50
N GLU A 246 -3.73 14.51 1.40
CA GLU A 246 -2.71 15.49 1.06
C GLU A 246 -1.49 14.85 0.40
N PHE A 247 -1.00 13.73 0.95
CA PHE A 247 0.18 13.03 0.44
C PHE A 247 -0.03 12.55 -1.01
N VAL A 248 -1.18 11.97 -1.31
CA VAL A 248 -1.55 11.49 -2.65
C VAL A 248 -1.84 12.65 -3.62
N SER A 249 -2.35 13.78 -3.13
CA SER A 249 -2.72 14.89 -4.01
C SER A 249 -1.54 15.78 -4.38
N ASN A 250 -0.57 15.96 -3.46
CA ASN A 250 0.43 17.02 -3.57
C ASN A 250 1.89 16.56 -3.44
N VAL A 251 2.13 15.30 -3.05
CA VAL A 251 3.49 14.83 -2.74
C VAL A 251 3.91 13.63 -3.57
N ILE A 252 3.10 12.58 -3.63
CA ILE A 252 3.37 11.40 -4.46
C ILE A 252 2.21 11.16 -5.40
N GLN A 253 2.45 10.47 -6.52
CA GLN A 253 1.40 10.10 -7.48
C GLN A 253 1.37 8.58 -7.67
N PRO A 254 0.67 7.85 -6.80
CA PRO A 254 0.47 6.42 -6.95
C PRO A 254 -0.19 6.10 -8.28
N THR A 255 0.40 5.17 -9.02
CA THR A 255 -0.15 4.68 -10.29
C THR A 255 -1.32 3.73 -10.04
N LEU A 256 -1.20 2.90 -9.01
CA LEU A 256 -2.14 1.82 -8.75
C LEU A 256 -2.10 1.37 -7.29
N TYR A 257 -3.27 1.00 -6.78
CA TYR A 257 -3.42 0.27 -5.53
C TYR A 257 -3.92 -1.13 -5.82
N ILE A 258 -3.27 -2.13 -5.22
CA ILE A 258 -3.67 -3.54 -5.35
C ILE A 258 -3.73 -4.16 -3.95
N THR A 259 -4.92 -4.34 -3.41
CA THR A 259 -5.09 -5.03 -2.12
C THR A 259 -5.08 -6.54 -2.36
N VAL A 260 -4.09 -7.20 -1.77
CA VAL A 260 -3.91 -8.66 -1.83
C VAL A 260 -4.55 -9.28 -0.59
N ALA A 261 -5.77 -9.79 -0.76
CA ALA A 261 -6.52 -10.52 0.25
C ALA A 261 -6.50 -12.03 -0.05
N GLU A 262 -5.31 -12.60 -0.25
CA GLU A 262 -5.15 -14.07 -0.30
C GLU A 262 -5.62 -14.67 1.04
N TRP A 263 -5.21 -14.02 2.12
CA TRP A 263 -5.75 -14.20 3.47
C TRP A 263 -6.21 -12.86 4.02
N SER A 264 -7.41 -12.85 4.60
CA SER A 264 -8.00 -11.70 5.28
C SER A 264 -8.01 -11.92 6.79
N GLY A 265 -7.22 -11.13 7.53
CA GLY A 265 -7.12 -11.25 8.98
C GLY A 265 -8.21 -10.50 9.72
N TRP A 266 -9.34 -11.15 9.97
CA TRP A 266 -10.47 -10.58 10.73
C TRP A 266 -10.16 -10.41 12.22
N GLY A 267 -9.43 -11.37 12.80
CA GLY A 267 -9.00 -11.37 14.18
C GLY A 267 -7.68 -10.63 14.40
N GLY A 268 -7.08 -10.12 13.33
CA GLY A 268 -5.86 -9.31 13.35
C GLY A 268 -4.80 -9.76 12.34
N ARG A 269 -3.67 -9.06 12.37
CA ARG A 269 -2.57 -9.19 11.38
C ARG A 269 -1.61 -10.35 11.66
N THR A 270 -1.53 -10.82 12.90
CA THR A 270 -0.47 -11.73 13.34
C THR A 270 -0.96 -13.11 13.77
N TRP A 271 -2.25 -13.25 14.05
CA TRP A 271 -2.85 -14.49 14.55
C TRP A 271 -3.41 -15.32 13.40
N THR A 272 -2.80 -16.47 13.10
CA THR A 272 -3.20 -17.31 11.97
C THR A 272 -4.60 -17.90 12.08
N GLY A 273 -5.08 -18.15 13.31
CA GLY A 273 -6.45 -18.62 13.56
C GLY A 273 -7.50 -17.50 13.47
N GLY A 274 -7.07 -16.24 13.38
CA GLY A 274 -7.91 -15.06 13.20
C GLY A 274 -7.93 -14.57 11.76
N ALA A 275 -7.82 -15.47 10.79
CA ALA A 275 -7.82 -15.14 9.38
C ALA A 275 -8.59 -16.17 8.56
N GLU A 276 -9.09 -15.75 7.41
CA GLU A 276 -9.78 -16.59 6.45
C GLU A 276 -9.13 -16.44 5.07
N GLN A 277 -8.99 -17.55 4.33
CA GLN A 277 -8.40 -17.51 2.99
C GLN A 277 -9.44 -17.02 2.00
N THR A 278 -9.51 -15.71 1.81
CA THR A 278 -10.52 -15.08 0.95
C THR A 278 -10.17 -15.09 -0.53
N LYS A 279 -8.91 -15.44 -0.88
CA LYS A 279 -8.41 -15.56 -2.27
C LYS A 279 -8.91 -14.45 -3.19
N THR A 280 -8.81 -13.21 -2.74
CA THR A 280 -9.35 -12.06 -3.47
C THR A 280 -8.24 -11.06 -3.72
N ILE A 281 -8.18 -10.51 -4.93
CA ILE A 281 -7.32 -9.37 -5.23
C ILE A 281 -8.21 -8.26 -5.76
N GLY A 282 -8.09 -7.09 -5.15
CA GLY A 282 -8.74 -5.88 -5.63
C GLY A 282 -7.73 -4.87 -6.15
N LEU A 283 -8.12 -4.15 -7.19
CA LEU A 283 -7.31 -3.15 -7.87
C LEU A 283 -8.12 -1.88 -8.08
N CYS A 284 -7.50 -0.73 -7.82
CA CYS A 284 -8.09 0.58 -8.08
C CYS A 284 -7.01 1.65 -8.24
N SER A 285 -7.29 2.72 -8.98
CA SER A 285 -6.46 3.93 -8.97
C SER A 285 -6.69 4.80 -7.73
N GLU A 286 -7.76 4.55 -6.97
CA GLU A 286 -8.18 5.36 -5.83
C GLU A 286 -8.21 4.52 -4.54
N PRO A 287 -7.43 4.89 -3.50
CA PRO A 287 -7.26 4.03 -2.33
C PRO A 287 -8.51 3.97 -1.46
N VAL A 288 -9.33 5.04 -1.44
CA VAL A 288 -10.57 5.09 -0.64
C VAL A 288 -11.63 4.14 -1.19
N ALA A 289 -11.84 4.13 -2.50
CA ALA A 289 -12.81 3.24 -3.15
C ALA A 289 -12.40 1.77 -2.93
N LEU A 290 -11.10 1.46 -3.09
CA LEU A 290 -10.58 0.12 -2.86
C LEU A 290 -10.74 -0.32 -1.41
N ASP A 291 -10.35 0.52 -0.45
CA ASP A 291 -10.47 0.21 0.98
C ASP A 291 -11.92 0.08 1.42
N TYR A 292 -12.80 0.93 0.89
CA TYR A 292 -14.22 0.84 1.19
C TYR A 292 -14.75 -0.54 0.76
N TRP A 293 -14.52 -0.89 -0.50
CA TRP A 293 -15.04 -2.11 -1.09
C TRP A 293 -14.45 -3.37 -0.44
N MET A 294 -13.13 -3.43 -0.31
CA MET A 294 -12.43 -4.58 0.28
C MET A 294 -12.80 -4.77 1.75
N ALA A 295 -12.97 -3.70 2.52
CA ALA A 295 -13.39 -3.83 3.92
C ALA A 295 -14.84 -4.32 4.04
N LYS A 296 -15.77 -3.76 3.25
CA LYS A 296 -17.20 -4.10 3.35
C LYS A 296 -17.51 -5.51 2.85
N TYR A 297 -16.97 -5.87 1.68
CA TYR A 297 -17.40 -7.06 0.95
C TYR A 297 -16.48 -8.26 1.10
N ILE A 298 -15.22 -8.04 1.48
CA ILE A 298 -14.24 -9.13 1.66
C ILE A 298 -13.92 -9.33 3.13
N LEU A 299 -13.46 -8.29 3.84
CA LEU A 299 -13.09 -8.43 5.25
C LEU A 299 -14.33 -8.58 6.14
N GLY A 300 -15.36 -7.77 5.94
CA GLY A 300 -16.57 -7.74 6.77
C GLY A 300 -17.26 -9.10 6.94
N PRO A 301 -17.49 -9.89 5.86
CA PRO A 301 -18.18 -11.17 5.92
C PRO A 301 -17.38 -12.34 6.52
N THR A 302 -16.07 -12.17 6.71
CA THR A 302 -15.23 -13.22 7.30
C THR A 302 -15.71 -13.66 8.68
N ASN A 303 -15.43 -14.92 9.05
CA ASN A 303 -15.94 -15.55 10.27
C ASN A 303 -17.47 -15.37 10.45
N GLY A 304 -18.22 -15.53 9.35
CA GLY A 304 -19.68 -15.40 9.32
C GLY A 304 -20.19 -13.98 9.60
N GLY A 305 -19.36 -12.95 9.44
CA GLY A 305 -19.72 -11.55 9.63
C GLY A 305 -19.71 -11.06 11.08
N SER A 306 -19.36 -11.93 12.03
CA SER A 306 -19.45 -11.62 13.46
C SER A 306 -18.28 -10.79 13.99
N GLU A 307 -17.11 -10.87 13.36
CA GLU A 307 -15.85 -10.39 13.94
C GLU A 307 -15.20 -9.23 13.19
N ALA A 308 -15.69 -8.85 12.02
CA ALA A 308 -15.13 -7.78 11.21
C ALA A 308 -16.17 -6.83 10.60
N SER A 309 -17.48 -7.09 10.77
CA SER A 309 -18.54 -6.24 10.22
C SER A 309 -18.57 -4.83 10.79
N TYR A 310 -17.96 -4.57 11.95
CA TYR A 310 -17.77 -3.21 12.48
C TYR A 310 -16.77 -2.38 11.67
N LEU A 311 -15.94 -3.01 10.83
CA LEU A 311 -15.08 -2.32 9.85
C LEU A 311 -15.84 -1.96 8.57
N ASP A 312 -17.13 -2.31 8.46
CA ASP A 312 -17.95 -1.89 7.34
C ASP A 312 -18.02 -0.34 7.31
N PRO A 313 -17.44 0.29 6.29
CA PRO A 313 -17.35 1.74 6.16
C PRO A 313 -18.69 2.41 5.84
N SER A 314 -19.78 1.64 5.65
CA SER A 314 -21.15 2.18 5.62
C SER A 314 -21.66 2.56 7.02
N ASN A 315 -21.08 1.99 8.08
CA ASN A 315 -21.38 2.31 9.48
C ASN A 315 -20.43 3.39 10.02
N GLU A 316 -20.86 4.09 11.06
CA GLU A 316 -19.99 5.03 11.79
C GLU A 316 -18.92 4.27 12.57
N CYS A 317 -17.69 4.30 12.07
CA CYS A 317 -16.51 3.63 12.59
C CYS A 317 -15.25 4.48 12.35
N ASN A 318 -14.16 4.21 13.07
CA ASN A 318 -12.87 4.92 12.89
C ASN A 318 -12.30 4.73 11.48
N PHE A 319 -12.53 3.56 10.88
CA PHE A 319 -12.14 3.27 9.52
C PHE A 319 -12.85 4.20 8.53
N ARG A 320 -14.18 4.34 8.63
CA ARG A 320 -14.97 5.28 7.83
C ARG A 320 -14.45 6.72 7.97
N LYS A 321 -14.16 7.17 9.19
CA LYS A 321 -13.59 8.52 9.43
C LYS A 321 -12.26 8.73 8.72
N THR A 322 -11.39 7.73 8.73
CA THR A 322 -10.13 7.76 7.97
C THR A 322 -10.41 7.91 6.46
N LEU A 323 -11.37 7.15 5.92
CA LEU A 323 -11.76 7.27 4.51
C LEU A 323 -12.35 8.64 4.19
N GLN A 324 -13.16 9.22 5.09
CA GLN A 324 -13.73 10.57 4.95
C GLN A 324 -12.65 11.64 4.88
N GLY A 325 -11.60 11.53 5.72
CA GLY A 325 -10.47 12.45 5.68
C GLY A 325 -9.75 12.45 4.33
N CYS A 326 -9.50 11.27 3.75
CA CYS A 326 -8.94 11.15 2.41
C CYS A 326 -9.87 11.74 1.34
N ASN A 327 -11.16 11.37 1.38
CA ASN A 327 -12.16 11.82 0.41
C ASN A 327 -12.36 13.34 0.44
N ALA A 328 -12.27 13.99 1.61
CA ALA A 328 -12.33 15.44 1.77
C ALA A 328 -11.19 16.19 1.03
N LYS A 329 -10.07 15.49 0.78
CA LYS A 329 -8.95 15.96 -0.04
C LYS A 329 -9.10 15.62 -1.53
N GLY A 330 -10.23 15.06 -1.94
CA GLY A 330 -10.52 14.66 -3.32
C GLY A 330 -9.90 13.31 -3.71
N VAL A 331 -9.48 12.50 -2.72
CA VAL A 331 -8.85 11.20 -3.00
C VAL A 331 -9.88 10.08 -2.85
N GLY A 332 -10.34 9.55 -3.98
CA GLY A 332 -11.28 8.44 -4.08
C GLY A 332 -12.71 8.75 -3.67
N THR A 333 -13.66 7.92 -4.10
CA THR A 333 -15.08 8.05 -3.73
C THR A 333 -15.48 7.13 -2.58
N MET A 334 -16.43 7.60 -1.76
CA MET A 334 -17.14 6.78 -0.77
C MET A 334 -18.57 6.43 -1.24
N ASN A 335 -18.96 6.87 -2.43
CA ASN A 335 -20.22 6.51 -3.06
C ASN A 335 -20.07 5.19 -3.81
N GLU A 336 -20.69 4.13 -3.31
CA GLU A 336 -20.58 2.78 -3.89
C GLU A 336 -20.99 2.71 -5.37
N GLY A 337 -21.93 3.56 -5.81
CA GLY A 337 -22.37 3.62 -7.21
C GLY A 337 -21.35 4.27 -8.16
N GLU A 338 -20.31 4.90 -7.62
CA GLU A 338 -19.23 5.57 -8.38
C GLU A 338 -17.91 4.82 -8.30
N MET A 339 -17.81 3.76 -7.49
CA MET A 339 -16.57 3.03 -7.27
C MET A 339 -16.16 2.24 -8.52
N LEU A 340 -14.97 2.53 -9.04
CA LEU A 340 -14.33 1.79 -10.12
C LEU A 340 -13.25 0.86 -9.54
N VAL A 341 -13.69 -0.29 -9.04
CA VAL A 341 -12.81 -1.27 -8.42
C VAL A 341 -12.85 -2.58 -9.21
N ASP A 342 -11.72 -2.99 -9.75
CA ASP A 342 -11.56 -4.29 -10.39
C ASP A 342 -11.28 -5.34 -9.33
N ILE A 343 -12.17 -6.33 -9.20
CA ILE A 343 -12.08 -7.41 -8.22
C ILE A 343 -12.03 -8.76 -8.92
N TYR A 344 -11.11 -9.61 -8.48
CA TYR A 344 -11.15 -11.02 -8.82
C TYR A 344 -11.11 -11.87 -7.55
N ASP A 345 -12.26 -12.49 -7.24
CA ASP A 345 -12.42 -13.54 -6.23
C ASP A 345 -12.21 -14.90 -6.92
N TYR A 346 -11.23 -15.67 -6.45
CA TYR A 346 -10.89 -16.96 -7.05
C TYR A 346 -11.84 -18.10 -6.66
N ASP A 347 -12.56 -17.97 -5.55
CA ASP A 347 -13.57 -18.95 -5.13
C ASP A 347 -14.95 -18.66 -5.75
N ASN A 348 -15.22 -17.38 -6.08
CA ASN A 348 -16.42 -16.96 -6.80
C ASN A 348 -16.08 -16.14 -8.06
N PRO A 349 -15.45 -16.75 -9.08
CA PRO A 349 -15.01 -16.01 -10.25
C PRO A 349 -16.23 -15.41 -10.98
N PRO A 350 -16.16 -14.14 -11.42
CA PRO A 350 -17.22 -13.53 -12.20
C PRO A 350 -17.46 -14.34 -13.49
N ALA A 351 -18.72 -14.62 -13.83
CA ALA A 351 -19.13 -15.51 -14.91
C ALA A 351 -18.91 -14.93 -16.33
N ASN A 352 -17.87 -14.12 -16.52
CA ASN A 352 -17.57 -13.15 -17.59
C ASN A 352 -18.08 -11.73 -17.26
N ASN A 353 -17.12 -10.81 -17.08
CA ASN A 353 -17.23 -9.40 -16.67
C ASN A 353 -17.65 -9.17 -15.20
N PRO A 354 -17.08 -8.15 -14.51
CA PRO A 354 -17.29 -7.94 -13.09
C PRO A 354 -18.77 -7.69 -12.78
N PRO A 355 -19.27 -8.07 -11.60
CA PRO A 355 -20.50 -7.49 -11.12
C PRO A 355 -20.26 -5.99 -10.98
N SER A 356 -20.89 -5.20 -11.84
CA SER A 356 -21.21 -3.82 -11.47
C SER A 356 -21.89 -3.88 -10.09
N PRO A 357 -21.66 -2.90 -9.19
CA PRO A 357 -22.48 -2.78 -8.01
C PRO A 357 -23.96 -2.83 -8.44
N PRO A 358 -24.84 -3.48 -7.67
CA PRO A 358 -26.23 -3.67 -8.08
C PRO A 358 -26.88 -2.31 -8.34
N GLY A 359 -26.96 -1.95 -9.62
CA GLY A 359 -27.46 -0.66 -10.11
C GLY A 359 -26.39 0.26 -10.70
N ASN A 360 -25.96 -0.01 -11.94
CA ASN A 360 -26.01 0.99 -13.02
C ASN A 360 -25.59 0.38 -14.36
N VAL A 361 -26.55 0.34 -15.27
CA VAL A 361 -26.37 0.06 -16.69
C VAL A 361 -25.91 1.36 -17.33
N ASN A 362 -24.71 1.39 -17.93
CA ASN A 362 -24.29 2.50 -18.79
C ASN A 362 -25.23 2.58 -20.00
N VAL A 363 -25.97 3.69 -20.12
CA VAL A 363 -26.70 4.07 -21.34
C VAL A 363 -25.83 5.09 -22.09
N THR A 364 -25.26 4.60 -23.20
CA THR A 364 -24.66 5.29 -24.38
C THR A 364 -23.70 6.44 -24.17
#